data_AF-A0A366HYP0-F1
#
_entry.id   AF-A0A366HYP0-F1
#
_cell.length_a   1.000
_cell.length_b   1.000
_cell.length_c   1.000
_cell.angle_alpha   90.00
_cell.angle_beta   90.00
_cell.angle_gamma   90.00
#
_symmetry.space_group_name_H-M   'P 1'
#
loop_
_entity.id
_entity.type
_entity.pdbx_description
1 polymer ?
#
loop_
_entity_poly.entity_id
_entity_poly.type
_entity_poly.pdbx_seq_one_letter_code
_entity_poly.pdbx_strand_id
1 'polypeptide(L)'
;MIELKEPFASLWKNKDPFKEVDKLDGDVFRALESRRTLRFSLADQSYFIKIHRGTTLKEALKNLVSLRLPVLGADREWNAIHHLSKLGVNTMQGVGFGQRGLNPLRRHSFIITEDLNPAISLEDYCAIWPVNKPSRYEKRRIIQRVAEMVRNMHAGGINHRDCYICHFLLHLPYAPYSDDLKISVIDLHRAQIRKKVPIRWRNKDLIGLYFSSLNIGLTQTDIFYFLKIYFNQPLKMILANEKKLLSEAKIKADKIKHRTERKSL
;
A
#
# COMPACT_ATOMS: atom_id res chain seq x y z
N MET A 1 -17.72 4.31 -16.66
CA MET A 1 -16.55 5.21 -16.71
C MET A 1 -15.35 4.39 -17.13
N ILE A 2 -14.59 4.86 -18.11
CA ILE A 2 -13.38 4.21 -18.61
C ILE A 2 -12.35 5.30 -18.78
N GLU A 3 -11.15 5.08 -18.25
CA GLU A 3 -9.99 5.95 -18.41
C GLU A 3 -8.80 5.07 -18.77
N LEU A 4 -8.28 5.23 -19.98
CA LEU A 4 -7.14 4.46 -20.48
C LEU A 4 -6.04 5.44 -20.88
N LYS A 5 -4.81 5.12 -20.49
CA LYS A 5 -3.59 5.78 -20.97
C LYS A 5 -2.88 4.86 -21.95
N GLU A 6 -1.86 5.38 -22.61
CA GLU A 6 -1.00 4.54 -23.44
C GLU A 6 -0.33 3.44 -22.59
N PRO A 7 -0.11 2.23 -23.16
CA PRO A 7 -0.42 1.82 -24.54
C PRO A 7 -1.89 1.38 -24.76
N PHE A 8 -2.68 1.26 -23.69
CA PHE A 8 -4.04 0.70 -23.75
C PHE A 8 -5.05 1.59 -24.49
N ALA A 9 -4.85 2.92 -24.43
CA ALA A 9 -5.69 3.87 -25.16
C ALA A 9 -5.68 3.60 -26.67
N SER A 10 -4.49 3.39 -27.25
CA SER A 10 -4.35 3.06 -28.67
C SER A 10 -4.71 1.60 -28.96
N LEU A 11 -4.26 0.63 -28.16
CA LEU A 11 -4.49 -0.80 -28.40
C LEU A 11 -5.97 -1.24 -28.31
N TRP A 12 -6.74 -0.58 -27.45
CA TRP A 12 -8.15 -0.87 -27.24
C TRP A 12 -9.06 0.17 -27.88
N LYS A 13 -8.54 1.00 -28.78
CA LYS A 13 -9.33 1.90 -29.61
C LYS A 13 -10.40 1.10 -30.35
N ASN A 14 -11.66 1.51 -30.23
CA ASN A 14 -12.84 0.86 -30.80
C ASN A 14 -13.12 -0.58 -30.32
N LYS A 15 -12.48 -1.03 -29.22
CA LYS A 15 -12.77 -2.32 -28.57
C LYS A 15 -13.53 -2.09 -27.26
N ASP A 16 -14.16 -3.12 -26.72
CA ASP A 16 -14.70 -3.09 -25.34
C ASP A 16 -13.56 -3.45 -24.36
N PRO A 17 -13.05 -2.50 -23.55
CA PRO A 17 -11.95 -2.76 -22.64
C PRO A 17 -12.25 -3.87 -21.63
N PHE A 18 -13.51 -4.07 -21.25
CA PHE A 18 -13.87 -5.16 -20.34
C PHE A 18 -13.70 -6.54 -20.99
N LYS A 19 -13.97 -6.66 -22.30
CA LYS A 19 -13.71 -7.90 -23.05
C LYS A 19 -12.22 -8.11 -23.26
N GLU A 20 -11.46 -7.04 -23.53
CA GLU A 20 -10.00 -7.14 -23.71
C GLU A 20 -9.29 -7.54 -22.40
N VAL A 21 -9.72 -6.99 -21.27
CA VAL A 21 -9.24 -7.35 -19.94
C VAL A 21 -9.45 -8.84 -19.62
N ASP A 22 -10.59 -9.41 -20.01
CA ASP A 22 -10.88 -10.83 -19.79
C ASP A 22 -10.00 -11.76 -20.65
N LYS A 23 -9.42 -11.26 -21.75
CA LYS A 23 -8.49 -11.99 -22.62
C LYS A 23 -7.04 -11.95 -22.15
N LEU A 24 -6.70 -11.08 -21.19
CA LEU A 24 -5.33 -10.97 -20.69
C LEU A 24 -4.94 -12.26 -19.96
N ASP A 25 -3.75 -12.74 -20.30
CA ASP A 25 -3.12 -13.89 -19.68
C ASP A 25 -1.74 -13.52 -19.12
N GLY A 26 -1.29 -14.29 -18.13
CA GLY A 26 -0.04 -14.05 -17.43
C GLY A 26 -0.05 -14.63 -16.02
N ASP A 27 0.95 -14.27 -15.22
CA ASP A 27 1.16 -14.85 -13.90
C ASP A 27 0.04 -14.44 -12.94
N VAL A 28 -0.72 -15.43 -12.46
CA VAL A 28 -1.84 -15.19 -11.53
C VAL A 28 -1.33 -15.16 -10.08
N PHE A 29 -1.34 -13.97 -9.48
CA PHE A 29 -0.93 -13.76 -8.08
C PHE A 29 -2.05 -14.06 -7.08
N ARG A 30 -3.31 -13.81 -7.47
CA ARG A 30 -4.48 -14.10 -6.63
C ARG A 30 -5.73 -14.29 -7.47
N ALA A 31 -6.43 -15.40 -7.24
CA ALA A 31 -7.74 -15.67 -7.81
C ALA A 31 -8.75 -15.98 -6.69
N LEU A 32 -9.61 -15.01 -6.39
CA LEU A 32 -10.79 -15.17 -5.55
C LEU A 32 -12.03 -14.99 -6.43
N GLU A 33 -13.17 -15.51 -5.98
CA GLU A 33 -14.45 -15.45 -6.70
C GLU A 33 -14.83 -14.02 -7.17
N SER A 34 -14.53 -13.00 -6.34
CA SER A 34 -14.81 -11.59 -6.63
C SER A 34 -13.60 -10.78 -7.11
N ARG A 35 -12.38 -11.33 -7.07
CA ARG A 35 -11.15 -10.58 -7.40
C ARG A 35 -10.10 -11.46 -8.07
N ARG A 36 -9.68 -11.09 -9.28
CA ARG A 36 -8.51 -11.66 -9.97
C ARG A 36 -7.39 -10.62 -10.01
N THR A 37 -6.16 -10.99 -9.66
CA THR A 37 -4.96 -10.17 -9.81
C THR A 37 -3.92 -10.97 -10.58
N LEU A 38 -3.47 -10.43 -11.70
CA LEU A 38 -2.46 -11.06 -12.54
C LEU A 38 -1.45 -10.02 -13.02
N ARG A 39 -0.23 -10.49 -13.30
CA ARG A 39 0.82 -9.73 -13.97
C ARG A 39 0.88 -10.18 -15.42
N PHE A 40 1.00 -9.25 -16.35
CA PHE A 40 1.12 -9.56 -17.77
C PHE A 40 2.17 -8.64 -18.42
N SER A 41 2.69 -9.08 -19.55
CA SER A 41 3.68 -8.32 -20.33
C SER A 41 3.08 -7.86 -21.64
N LEU A 42 3.45 -6.66 -22.06
CA LEU A 42 3.02 -6.04 -23.30
C LEU A 42 4.13 -5.12 -23.80
N ALA A 43 4.62 -5.39 -25.02
CA ALA A 43 5.71 -4.63 -25.66
C ALA A 43 6.91 -4.40 -24.70
N ASP A 44 7.44 -5.50 -24.15
CA ASP A 44 8.57 -5.54 -23.21
C ASP A 44 8.38 -4.79 -21.88
N GLN A 45 7.19 -4.24 -21.63
CA GLN A 45 6.81 -3.67 -20.35
C GLN A 45 5.89 -4.62 -19.60
N SER A 46 5.98 -4.63 -18.28
CA SER A 46 5.11 -5.44 -17.43
C SER A 46 4.10 -4.58 -16.69
N TYR A 47 2.93 -5.15 -16.45
CA TYR A 47 1.78 -4.48 -15.87
C TYR A 47 1.09 -5.42 -14.88
N PHE A 48 0.43 -4.84 -13.88
CA PHE A 48 -0.51 -5.54 -13.02
C PHE A 48 -1.93 -5.13 -13.37
N ILE A 49 -2.82 -6.12 -13.45
CA ILE A 49 -4.26 -5.88 -13.54
C ILE A 49 -4.98 -6.52 -12.36
N LYS A 50 -5.89 -5.73 -11.77
CA LYS A 50 -6.80 -6.17 -10.72
C LYS A 50 -8.22 -6.04 -11.24
N ILE A 51 -8.88 -7.18 -11.43
CA ILE A 51 -10.26 -7.29 -11.91
C ILE A 51 -11.15 -7.59 -10.72
N HIS A 52 -12.17 -6.76 -10.51
CA HIS A 52 -13.16 -6.88 -9.45
C HIS A 52 -14.52 -7.18 -10.06
N ARG A 53 -15.04 -8.37 -9.77
CA ARG A 53 -16.41 -8.77 -10.09
C ARG A 53 -17.21 -8.70 -8.80
N GLY A 54 -18.48 -8.30 -8.88
CA GLY A 54 -19.32 -7.94 -7.74
C GLY A 54 -19.13 -8.75 -6.45
N THR A 55 -19.35 -8.11 -5.31
CA THR A 55 -19.25 -8.73 -3.98
C THR A 55 -20.60 -9.32 -3.56
N THR A 56 -20.58 -10.45 -2.84
CA THR A 56 -21.81 -11.02 -2.26
C THR A 56 -22.37 -10.12 -1.15
N LEU A 57 -23.70 -10.07 -1.01
CA LEU A 57 -24.37 -9.29 0.06
C LEU A 57 -23.88 -9.71 1.46
N LYS A 58 -23.61 -11.01 1.64
CA LYS A 58 -23.05 -11.59 2.87
C LYS A 58 -21.69 -11.02 3.22
N GLU A 59 -20.80 -10.88 2.24
CA GLU A 59 -19.46 -10.32 2.45
C GLU A 59 -19.50 -8.79 2.68
N ALA A 60 -20.39 -8.07 1.99
CA ALA A 60 -20.62 -6.65 2.23
C ALA A 60 -21.15 -6.39 3.65
N LEU A 61 -22.16 -7.15 4.09
CA LEU A 61 -22.74 -7.05 5.43
C LEU A 61 -21.72 -7.43 6.52
N LYS A 62 -20.95 -8.51 6.33
CA LYS A 62 -19.86 -8.89 7.25
C LYS A 62 -18.85 -7.76 7.46
N ASN A 63 -18.47 -7.09 6.37
CA ASN A 63 -17.56 -5.95 6.45
C ASN A 63 -18.20 -4.78 7.21
N LEU A 64 -19.45 -4.43 6.90
CA LEU A 64 -20.22 -3.38 7.60
C LEU A 64 -20.39 -3.66 9.10
N VAL A 65 -20.80 -4.87 9.49
CA VAL A 65 -20.91 -5.31 10.89
C VAL A 65 -19.56 -5.26 11.60
N SER A 66 -18.46 -5.48 10.87
CA SER A 66 -17.09 -5.33 11.39
C SER A 66 -16.58 -3.88 11.38
N LEU A 67 -17.45 -2.89 11.11
CA LEU A 67 -17.12 -1.47 10.92
C LEU A 67 -16.01 -1.23 9.88
N ARG A 68 -15.99 -2.07 8.83
CA ARG A 68 -15.09 -1.97 7.67
C ARG A 68 -15.94 -1.62 6.44
N LEU A 69 -15.60 -0.52 5.78
CA LEU A 69 -16.23 -0.22 4.49
C LEU A 69 -15.82 -1.31 3.47
N PRO A 70 -16.77 -2.00 2.83
CA PRO A 70 -16.46 -3.03 1.84
C PRO A 70 -15.70 -2.42 0.66
N VAL A 71 -14.76 -3.16 0.08
CA VAL A 71 -14.08 -2.75 -1.16
C VAL A 71 -14.98 -3.20 -2.30
N LEU A 72 -15.68 -2.26 -2.93
CA LEU A 72 -16.74 -2.52 -3.90
C LEU A 72 -16.28 -2.39 -5.37
N GLY A 73 -15.01 -2.08 -5.58
CA GLY A 73 -14.42 -1.91 -6.90
C GLY A 73 -12.99 -1.41 -6.85
N ALA A 74 -12.45 -1.12 -8.04
CA ALA A 74 -11.10 -0.63 -8.25
C ALA A 74 -10.95 0.90 -8.08
N ASP A 75 -12.07 1.61 -7.89
CA ASP A 75 -12.14 3.08 -7.77
C ASP A 75 -11.29 3.62 -6.62
N ARG A 76 -11.25 2.90 -5.49
CA ARG A 76 -10.43 3.31 -4.33
C ARG A 76 -8.95 3.34 -4.65
N GLU A 77 -8.45 2.28 -5.29
CA GLU A 77 -7.05 2.16 -5.65
C GLU A 77 -6.66 3.20 -6.69
N TRP A 78 -7.51 3.38 -7.72
CA TRP A 78 -7.34 4.40 -8.74
C TRP A 78 -7.23 5.79 -8.14
N ASN A 79 -8.19 6.19 -7.29
CA ASN A 79 -8.18 7.50 -6.67
C ASN A 79 -7.00 7.68 -5.71
N ALA A 80 -6.61 6.63 -4.97
CA ALA A 80 -5.48 6.70 -4.05
C ALA A 80 -4.15 6.93 -4.79
N ILE A 81 -3.94 6.23 -5.91
CA ILE A 81 -2.77 6.43 -6.77
C ILE A 81 -2.67 7.89 -7.25
N HIS A 82 -3.75 8.42 -7.82
CA HIS A 82 -3.77 9.79 -8.34
C HIS A 82 -3.56 10.84 -7.25
N HIS A 83 -4.12 10.60 -6.06
CA HIS A 83 -4.00 11.53 -4.94
C HIS A 83 -2.60 11.48 -4.31
N LEU A 84 -1.97 10.30 -4.21
CA LEU A 84 -0.57 10.18 -3.76
C LEU A 84 0.42 10.83 -4.73
N SER A 85 0.20 10.65 -6.04
CA SER A 85 1.01 11.29 -7.08
C SER A 85 1.01 12.81 -6.94
N LYS A 86 -0.16 13.43 -6.69
CA LYS A 86 -0.29 14.87 -6.41
C LYS A 86 0.44 15.33 -5.14
N LEU A 87 0.66 14.43 -4.17
CA LEU A 87 1.36 14.72 -2.93
C LEU A 87 2.88 14.46 -3.03
N GLY A 88 3.39 14.06 -4.20
CA GLY A 88 4.78 13.66 -4.36
C GLY A 88 5.15 12.38 -3.58
N VAL A 89 4.16 11.55 -3.24
CA VAL A 89 4.38 10.25 -2.61
C VAL A 89 4.44 9.19 -3.71
N ASN A 90 5.63 8.64 -3.93
CA ASN A 90 5.87 7.60 -4.93
C ASN A 90 4.97 6.38 -4.69
N THR A 91 4.28 5.94 -5.73
CA THR A 91 3.41 4.76 -5.76
C THR A 91 3.33 4.21 -7.19
N MET A 92 2.48 3.22 -7.44
CA MET A 92 2.23 2.64 -8.75
C MET A 92 1.64 3.67 -9.71
N GLN A 93 1.96 3.59 -10.99
CA GLN A 93 1.35 4.43 -12.02
C GLN A 93 0.10 3.75 -12.58
N GLY A 94 -1.05 4.40 -12.43
CA GLY A 94 -2.31 3.93 -13.01
C GLY A 94 -2.40 4.27 -14.50
N VAL A 95 -2.50 3.24 -15.34
CA VAL A 95 -2.54 3.34 -16.82
C VAL A 95 -3.84 2.87 -17.43
N GLY A 96 -4.71 2.22 -16.65
CA GLY A 96 -6.05 1.87 -17.09
C GLY A 96 -7.02 1.72 -15.93
N PHE A 97 -8.25 2.19 -16.12
CA PHE A 97 -9.34 2.04 -15.18
C PHE A 97 -10.66 1.90 -15.93
N GLY A 98 -11.49 0.97 -15.47
CA GLY A 98 -12.83 0.79 -16.01
C GLY A 98 -13.80 0.43 -14.90
N GLN A 99 -15.01 0.99 -14.97
CA GLN A 99 -16.11 0.66 -14.08
C GLN A 99 -17.45 0.68 -14.82
N ARG A 100 -18.22 -0.41 -14.71
CA ARG A 100 -19.59 -0.54 -15.23
C ARG A 100 -20.53 -1.22 -14.22
N GLY A 101 -21.83 -0.95 -14.37
CA GLY A 101 -22.90 -1.47 -13.50
C GLY A 101 -23.34 -0.47 -12.43
N LEU A 102 -24.66 -0.23 -12.36
CA LEU A 102 -25.28 0.72 -11.42
C LEU A 102 -25.30 0.19 -9.99
N ASN A 103 -25.56 -1.10 -9.81
CA ASN A 103 -25.60 -1.74 -8.50
C ASN A 103 -24.17 -1.81 -7.91
N PRO A 104 -23.88 -1.13 -6.79
CA PRO A 104 -22.55 -1.12 -6.17
C PRO A 104 -22.06 -2.52 -5.75
N LEU A 105 -22.96 -3.45 -5.45
CA LEU A 105 -22.62 -4.83 -5.06
C LEU A 105 -22.33 -5.73 -6.26
N ARG A 106 -22.86 -5.41 -7.45
CA ARG A 106 -22.66 -6.20 -8.68
C ARG A 106 -21.77 -5.50 -9.71
N ARG A 107 -21.06 -4.46 -9.27
CA ARG A 107 -20.21 -3.63 -10.12
C ARG A 107 -19.05 -4.46 -10.69
N HIS A 108 -18.79 -4.30 -11.98
CA HIS A 108 -17.60 -4.84 -12.63
C HIS A 108 -16.61 -3.70 -12.83
N SER A 109 -15.39 -3.84 -12.30
CA SER A 109 -14.35 -2.83 -12.45
C SER A 109 -12.98 -3.45 -12.58
N PHE A 110 -12.06 -2.75 -13.23
CA PHE A 110 -10.66 -3.12 -13.29
C PHE A 110 -9.77 -1.90 -13.10
N ILE A 111 -8.54 -2.16 -12.68
CA ILE A 111 -7.43 -1.21 -12.69
C ILE A 111 -6.19 -1.88 -13.25
N ILE A 112 -5.46 -1.16 -14.10
CA ILE A 112 -4.17 -1.54 -14.65
C ILE A 112 -3.14 -0.54 -14.13
N THR A 113 -2.06 -1.07 -13.57
CA THR A 113 -0.90 -0.28 -13.15
C THR A 113 0.36 -0.78 -13.84
N GLU A 114 1.31 0.12 -14.07
CA GLU A 114 2.68 -0.28 -14.41
C GLU A 114 3.26 -1.16 -13.30
N ASP A 115 4.07 -2.14 -13.70
CA ASP A 115 4.88 -2.91 -12.78
C ASP A 115 6.06 -2.05 -12.29
N LEU A 116 6.38 -2.15 -11.00
CA LEU A 116 7.49 -1.44 -10.38
C LEU A 116 8.82 -2.21 -10.48
N ASN A 117 8.83 -3.39 -11.10
CA ASN A 117 10.03 -4.20 -11.26
C ASN A 117 11.10 -3.51 -12.14
N PRO A 118 12.39 -3.65 -11.80
CA PRO A 118 12.91 -4.42 -10.67
C PRO A 118 12.80 -3.67 -9.33
N ALA A 119 12.20 -4.32 -8.34
CA ALA A 119 12.08 -3.79 -6.98
C ALA A 119 12.02 -4.92 -5.94
N ILE A 120 12.38 -4.62 -4.70
CA ILE A 120 12.32 -5.54 -3.56
C ILE A 120 11.51 -4.92 -2.43
N SER A 121 10.75 -5.73 -1.69
CA SER A 121 10.03 -5.22 -0.52
C SER A 121 11.00 -4.81 0.59
N LEU A 122 10.67 -3.80 1.40
CA LEU A 122 11.52 -3.45 2.54
C LEU A 122 11.54 -4.56 3.61
N GLU A 123 10.53 -5.43 3.66
CA GLU A 123 10.56 -6.63 4.50
C GLU A 123 11.72 -7.55 4.09
N ASP A 124 11.80 -7.89 2.81
CA ASP A 124 12.85 -8.77 2.28
C ASP A 124 14.22 -8.10 2.31
N TYR A 125 14.30 -6.82 1.92
CA TYR A 125 15.55 -6.06 1.95
C TYR A 125 16.15 -5.98 3.36
N CYS A 126 15.30 -5.76 4.37
CA CYS A 126 15.73 -5.61 5.75
C CYS A 126 15.81 -6.95 6.51
N ALA A 127 15.42 -8.07 5.89
CA ALA A 127 15.37 -9.37 6.55
C ALA A 127 16.73 -9.82 7.11
N ILE A 128 17.83 -9.43 6.45
CA ILE A 128 19.20 -9.77 6.87
C ILE A 128 19.74 -8.86 7.97
N TRP A 129 19.12 -7.70 8.24
CA TRP A 129 19.63 -6.69 9.19
C TRP A 129 19.89 -7.18 10.62
N PRO A 130 19.12 -8.14 11.18
CA PRO A 130 19.44 -8.71 12.49
C PRO A 130 20.80 -9.43 12.52
N VAL A 131 21.21 -10.03 11.40
CA VAL A 131 22.46 -10.80 11.27
C VAL A 131 23.58 -9.93 10.72
N ASN A 132 23.34 -9.25 9.59
CA ASN A 132 24.26 -8.32 8.96
C ASN A 132 23.72 -6.89 9.08
N LYS A 133 24.20 -6.16 10.10
CA LYS A 133 23.69 -4.83 10.41
C LYS A 133 24.07 -3.84 9.30
N PRO A 134 23.12 -3.07 8.75
CA PRO A 134 23.43 -2.03 7.78
C PRO A 134 24.23 -0.89 8.44
N SER A 135 24.83 -0.03 7.62
CA SER A 135 25.41 1.20 8.13
C SER A 135 24.32 2.08 8.78
N ARG A 136 24.70 2.88 9.78
CA ARG A 136 23.77 3.84 10.42
C ARG A 136 23.17 4.83 9.41
N TYR A 137 23.95 5.20 8.40
CA TYR A 137 23.52 6.11 7.34
C TYR A 137 22.38 5.49 6.53
N GLU A 138 22.62 4.31 5.95
CA GLU A 138 21.64 3.58 5.15
C GLU A 138 20.35 3.31 5.94
N LYS A 139 20.50 2.77 7.15
CA LYS A 139 19.37 2.46 8.03
C LYS A 139 18.48 3.68 8.26
N ARG A 140 19.09 4.81 8.62
CA ARG A 140 18.34 6.05 8.89
C ARG A 140 17.72 6.63 7.64
N ARG A 141 18.38 6.53 6.50
CA ARG A 141 17.87 7.07 5.24
C ARG A 141 16.58 6.36 4.81
N ILE A 142 16.54 5.02 4.93
CA ILE A 142 15.34 4.23 4.69
C ILE A 142 14.24 4.58 5.70
N ILE A 143 14.55 4.62 6.99
CA ILE A 143 13.58 5.01 8.05
C ILE A 143 13.00 6.40 7.78
N GLN A 144 13.85 7.36 7.44
CA GLN A 144 13.44 8.73 7.12
C GLN A 144 12.51 8.75 5.92
N ARG A 145 12.88 8.08 4.82
CA ARG A 145 12.07 8.07 3.61
C ARG A 145 10.68 7.48 3.85
N VAL A 146 10.59 6.36 4.58
CA VAL A 146 9.30 5.76 4.96
C VAL A 146 8.50 6.70 5.87
N ALA A 147 9.14 7.33 6.87
CA ALA A 147 8.47 8.27 7.77
C ALA A 147 7.89 9.48 7.02
N GLU A 148 8.63 10.04 6.07
CA GLU A 148 8.19 11.14 5.20
C GLU A 148 7.04 10.71 4.29
N MET A 149 7.13 9.56 3.64
CA MET A 149 6.05 9.02 2.79
C MET A 149 4.76 8.84 3.59
N VAL A 150 4.84 8.24 4.77
CA VAL A 150 3.68 8.00 5.64
C VAL A 150 3.14 9.30 6.23
N ARG A 151 3.99 10.27 6.55
CA ARG A 151 3.58 11.62 6.97
C ARG A 151 2.83 12.33 5.86
N ASN A 152 3.39 12.40 4.66
CA ASN A 152 2.82 13.12 3.52
C ASN A 152 1.51 12.47 3.07
N MET A 153 1.44 11.13 3.06
CA MET A 153 0.21 10.37 2.83
C MET A 153 -0.88 10.77 3.83
N HIS A 154 -0.59 10.75 5.13
CA HIS A 154 -1.58 11.11 6.17
C HIS A 154 -1.96 12.60 6.16
N ALA A 155 -0.98 13.50 5.95
CA ALA A 155 -1.21 14.93 5.87
C ALA A 155 -2.09 15.29 4.66
N GLY A 156 -1.90 14.59 3.54
CA GLY A 156 -2.72 14.71 2.35
C GLY A 156 -4.07 13.98 2.41
N GLY A 157 -4.47 13.47 3.59
CA GLY A 157 -5.81 12.93 3.79
C GLY A 157 -5.97 11.44 3.47
N ILE A 158 -4.87 10.72 3.23
CA ILE A 158 -4.90 9.29 2.89
C ILE A 158 -4.47 8.44 4.09
N ASN A 159 -5.24 7.39 4.37
CA ASN A 159 -4.79 6.29 5.24
C ASN A 159 -4.83 4.97 4.45
N HIS A 160 -3.76 4.20 4.52
CA HIS A 160 -3.50 2.99 3.75
C HIS A 160 -4.34 1.80 4.22
N ARG A 161 -4.56 1.65 5.53
CA ARG A 161 -5.25 0.55 6.23
C ARG A 161 -4.52 -0.77 6.35
N ASP A 162 -3.50 -0.99 5.53
CA ASP A 162 -2.63 -2.16 5.50
C ASP A 162 -1.18 -1.65 5.36
N CYS A 163 -0.82 -0.63 6.14
CA CYS A 163 0.49 0.03 6.08
C CYS A 163 1.58 -0.84 6.71
N TYR A 164 2.10 -1.82 5.97
CA TYR A 164 3.17 -2.73 6.42
C TYR A 164 4.45 -2.47 5.62
N ILE A 165 5.62 -2.78 6.18
CA ILE A 165 6.91 -2.55 5.50
C ILE A 165 7.02 -3.31 4.17
N CYS A 166 6.38 -4.47 4.03
CA CYS A 166 6.35 -5.23 2.78
C CYS A 166 5.62 -4.50 1.63
N HIS A 167 4.77 -3.50 1.94
CA HIS A 167 4.11 -2.66 0.94
C HIS A 167 4.92 -1.42 0.55
N PHE A 168 6.15 -1.30 1.04
CA PHE A 168 7.12 -0.31 0.57
C PHE A 168 8.15 -1.03 -0.27
N LEU A 169 8.18 -0.73 -1.56
CA LEU A 169 9.11 -1.34 -2.50
C LEU A 169 10.30 -0.42 -2.75
N LEU A 170 11.49 -0.91 -2.48
CA LEU A 170 12.76 -0.30 -2.84
C LEU A 170 13.08 -0.62 -4.31
N HIS A 171 13.25 0.41 -5.11
CA HIS A 171 13.57 0.28 -6.54
C HIS A 171 15.01 -0.19 -6.71
N LEU A 172 15.24 -1.07 -7.68
CA LEU A 172 16.57 -1.62 -7.99
C LEU A 172 17.06 -1.11 -9.35
N PRO A 173 18.40 -1.05 -9.56
CA PRO A 173 19.45 -1.31 -8.58
C PRO A 173 19.49 -0.22 -7.48
N TYR A 174 19.77 -0.63 -6.24
CA TYR A 174 19.98 0.29 -5.12
C TYR A 174 21.38 0.12 -4.55
N ALA A 175 22.06 1.23 -4.31
CA ALA A 175 23.34 1.28 -3.62
C ALA A 175 23.21 2.11 -2.33
N PRO A 176 23.59 1.59 -1.15
CA PRO A 176 23.44 2.28 0.14
C PRO A 176 23.99 3.71 0.22
N TYR A 177 25.04 4.00 -0.55
CA TYR A 177 25.74 5.29 -0.57
C TYR A 177 25.34 6.21 -1.74
N SER A 178 24.49 5.74 -2.66
CA SER A 178 24.00 6.55 -3.78
C SER A 178 22.89 7.48 -3.31
N ASP A 179 22.79 8.70 -3.84
CA ASP A 179 21.68 9.62 -3.57
C ASP A 179 20.33 9.18 -4.18
N ASP A 180 20.32 8.10 -4.97
CA ASP A 180 19.13 7.57 -5.65
C ASP A 180 18.28 6.59 -4.81
N LEU A 181 17.84 7.02 -3.62
CA LEU A 181 16.89 6.22 -2.84
C LEU A 181 15.47 6.46 -3.34
N LYS A 182 14.94 5.48 -4.08
CA LYS A 182 13.55 5.47 -4.52
C LYS A 182 12.78 4.32 -3.86
N ILE A 183 11.81 4.70 -3.02
CA ILE A 183 10.83 3.78 -2.42
C ILE A 183 9.44 4.17 -2.93
N SER A 184 8.62 3.19 -3.28
CA SER A 184 7.22 3.36 -3.67
C SER A 184 6.29 2.56 -2.76
N VAL A 185 5.14 3.13 -2.39
CA VAL A 185 4.11 2.42 -1.62
C VAL A 185 3.12 1.72 -2.56
N ILE A 186 2.73 0.49 -2.26
CA ILE A 186 1.83 -0.34 -3.07
C ILE A 186 0.60 -0.79 -2.27
N ASP A 187 -0.26 -1.60 -2.89
CA ASP A 187 -1.44 -2.24 -2.26
C ASP A 187 -2.48 -1.27 -1.66
N LEU A 188 -2.88 -0.27 -2.45
CA LEU A 188 -3.79 0.80 -2.03
C LEU A 188 -5.29 0.44 -2.15
N HIS A 189 -5.61 -0.84 -2.41
CA HIS A 189 -6.98 -1.32 -2.63
C HIS A 189 -7.95 -1.04 -1.46
N ARG A 190 -7.41 -0.86 -0.24
CA ARG A 190 -8.18 -0.53 0.97
C ARG A 190 -7.93 0.87 1.50
N ALA A 191 -7.11 1.66 0.79
CA ALA A 191 -6.81 3.03 1.16
C ALA A 191 -8.09 3.87 1.19
N GLN A 192 -8.10 4.89 2.04
CA GLN A 192 -9.23 5.79 2.21
C GLN A 192 -8.75 7.22 2.08
N ILE A 193 -9.49 8.02 1.32
CA ILE A 193 -9.20 9.43 1.06
C ILE A 193 -10.22 10.28 1.80
N ARG A 194 -9.76 11.32 2.49
CA ARG A 194 -10.54 12.23 3.34
C ARG A 194 -9.95 13.62 3.31
N LYS A 195 -10.71 14.62 3.78
CA LYS A 195 -10.16 15.96 4.02
C LYS A 195 -9.04 15.95 5.08
N LYS A 196 -9.20 15.13 6.11
CA LYS A 196 -8.21 14.90 7.18
C LYS A 196 -8.31 13.46 7.64
N VAL A 197 -7.17 12.80 7.87
CA VAL A 197 -7.15 11.43 8.40
C VAL A 197 -7.56 11.43 9.87
N PRO A 198 -8.62 10.71 10.28
CA PRO A 198 -8.97 10.55 11.68
C PRO A 198 -7.86 9.85 12.47
N ILE A 199 -7.66 10.25 13.73
CA ILE A 199 -6.61 9.70 14.62
C ILE A 199 -6.64 8.18 14.67
N ARG A 200 -7.83 7.57 14.71
CA ARG A 200 -7.97 6.10 14.70
C ARG A 200 -7.31 5.44 13.49
N TRP A 201 -7.47 6.02 12.30
CA TRP A 201 -6.90 5.45 11.07
C TRP A 201 -5.41 5.72 10.95
N ARG A 202 -4.98 6.95 11.30
CA ARG A 202 -3.57 7.30 11.44
C ARG A 202 -2.84 6.31 12.35
N ASN A 203 -3.36 6.13 13.57
CA ASN A 203 -2.77 5.24 14.56
C ASN A 203 -2.81 3.79 14.09
N LYS A 204 -3.86 3.36 13.39
CA LYS A 204 -3.91 2.01 12.82
C LYS A 204 -2.75 1.77 11.85
N ASP A 205 -2.48 2.70 10.94
CA ASP A 205 -1.41 2.55 9.95
C ASP A 205 -0.03 2.56 10.62
N LEU A 206 0.21 3.48 11.57
CA LEU A 206 1.46 3.51 12.33
C LEU A 206 1.71 2.23 13.14
N ILE A 207 0.67 1.66 13.73
CA ILE A 207 0.76 0.41 14.50
C ILE A 207 1.00 -0.77 13.56
N GLY A 208 0.37 -0.79 12.38
CA GLY A 208 0.64 -1.79 11.36
C GLY A 208 2.11 -1.76 10.93
N LEU A 209 2.63 -0.56 10.65
CA LEU A 209 4.01 -0.38 10.22
C LEU A 209 4.99 -0.83 11.31
N TYR A 210 4.74 -0.38 12.55
CA TYR A 210 5.52 -0.80 13.72
C TYR A 210 5.55 -2.32 13.87
N PHE A 211 4.37 -2.96 13.87
CA PHE A 211 4.24 -4.42 13.96
C PHE A 211 5.05 -5.15 12.88
N SER A 212 4.91 -4.75 11.61
CA SER A 212 5.62 -5.39 10.50
C SER A 212 7.14 -5.18 10.53
N SER A 213 7.63 -4.23 11.33
CA SER A 213 9.06 -3.92 11.48
C SER A 213 9.72 -4.48 12.74
N LEU A 214 8.99 -5.25 13.56
CA LEU A 214 9.53 -5.72 14.86
C LEU A 214 10.76 -6.62 14.73
N ASN A 215 10.84 -7.41 13.65
CA ASN A 215 11.83 -8.47 13.50
C ASN A 215 13.03 -8.08 12.62
N ILE A 216 13.10 -6.84 12.12
CA ILE A 216 14.20 -6.39 11.24
C ILE A 216 15.37 -5.74 12.01
N GLY A 217 15.40 -5.87 13.33
CA GLY A 217 16.50 -5.35 14.17
C GLY A 217 16.49 -3.82 14.37
N LEU A 218 15.30 -3.18 14.40
CA LEU A 218 15.19 -1.78 14.79
C LEU A 218 15.39 -1.59 16.30
N THR A 219 16.15 -0.56 16.67
CA THR A 219 16.35 -0.16 18.07
C THR A 219 15.30 0.87 18.51
N GLN A 220 15.21 1.12 19.81
CA GLN A 220 14.38 2.22 20.34
C GLN A 220 14.75 3.58 19.75
N THR A 221 16.04 3.81 19.51
CA THR A 221 16.55 5.04 18.89
C THR A 221 16.08 5.17 17.43
N ASP A 222 15.99 4.08 16.69
CA ASP A 222 15.47 4.05 15.32
C ASP A 222 13.97 4.38 15.30
N ILE A 223 13.20 3.85 16.26
CA ILE A 223 11.78 4.16 16.43
C ILE A 223 11.60 5.64 16.77
N PHE A 224 12.39 6.20 17.70
CA PHE A 224 12.33 7.62 18.02
C PHE A 224 12.73 8.51 16.83
N TYR A 225 13.69 8.08 16.02
CA TYR A 225 14.06 8.77 14.79
C TYR A 225 12.89 8.82 13.80
N PHE A 226 12.23 7.68 13.57
CA PHE A 226 10.99 7.62 12.78
C PHE A 226 9.93 8.59 13.31
N LEU A 227 9.64 8.56 14.61
CA LEU A 227 8.59 9.38 15.22
C LEU A 227 8.87 10.88 15.05
N LYS A 228 10.11 11.32 15.25
CA LYS A 228 10.49 12.73 15.07
C LYS A 228 10.20 13.22 13.65
N ILE A 229 10.51 12.41 12.64
CA ILE A 229 10.31 12.75 11.23
C ILE A 229 8.81 12.71 10.89
N TYR A 230 8.14 11.64 11.29
CA TYR A 230 6.73 11.43 11.02
C TYR A 230 5.85 12.54 11.64
N PHE A 231 6.05 12.87 12.92
CA PHE A 231 5.30 13.93 13.59
C PHE A 231 5.84 15.32 13.30
N ASN A 232 7.07 15.44 12.79
CA ASN A 232 7.78 16.69 12.57
C ASN A 232 7.82 17.58 13.83
N GLN A 233 8.11 16.97 14.99
CA GLN A 233 8.06 17.61 16.30
C GLN A 233 9.21 17.16 17.20
N PRO A 234 9.56 17.94 18.24
CA PRO A 234 10.50 17.50 19.27
C PRO A 234 10.01 16.23 19.97
N LEU A 235 10.92 15.27 20.21
CA LEU A 235 10.58 13.96 20.80
C LEU A 235 9.83 14.10 22.13
N LYS A 236 10.23 15.06 22.98
CA LYS A 236 9.56 15.33 24.26
C LYS A 236 8.06 15.62 24.09
N MET A 237 7.69 16.41 23.08
CA MET A 237 6.29 16.73 22.79
C MET A 237 5.55 15.51 22.25
N ILE A 238 6.18 14.74 21.36
CA ILE A 238 5.60 13.51 20.82
C ILE A 238 5.28 12.52 21.94
N LEU A 239 6.26 12.27 22.83
CA LEU A 239 6.08 11.36 23.96
C LEU A 239 5.00 11.85 24.94
N ALA A 240 4.81 13.16 25.08
CA ALA A 240 3.77 13.74 25.93
C ALA A 240 2.37 13.62 25.29
N ASN A 241 2.26 13.94 24.00
CA ASN A 241 0.98 14.06 23.29
C ASN A 241 0.46 12.73 22.76
N GLU A 242 1.35 11.83 22.35
CA GLU A 242 1.02 10.57 21.68
C GLU A 242 1.15 9.35 22.61
N LYS A 243 1.09 9.55 23.93
CA LYS A 243 1.16 8.48 24.95
C LYS A 243 0.23 7.31 24.63
N LYS A 244 -1.00 7.62 24.21
CA LYS A 244 -2.01 6.62 23.86
C LYS A 244 -1.63 5.81 22.62
N LEU A 245 -1.07 6.44 21.59
CA LEU A 245 -0.57 5.72 20.41
C LEU A 245 0.56 4.77 20.82
N LEU A 246 1.52 5.26 21.61
CA LEU A 246 2.69 4.48 21.99
C LEU A 246 2.34 3.27 22.88
N SER A 247 1.43 3.45 23.84
CA SER A 247 0.95 2.34 24.68
C SER A 247 0.12 1.32 23.89
N GLU A 248 -0.77 1.80 23.01
CA GLU A 248 -1.56 0.92 22.15
C GLU A 248 -0.73 0.18 21.11
N ALA A 249 0.38 0.78 20.63
CA ALA A 249 1.21 0.18 19.59
C ALA A 249 1.80 -1.15 20.02
N LYS A 250 2.38 -1.22 21.22
CA LYS A 250 2.93 -2.46 21.78
C LYS A 250 1.83 -3.52 21.96
N ILE A 251 0.76 -3.17 22.67
CA ILE A 251 -0.35 -4.09 22.98
C ILE A 251 -1.00 -4.63 21.70
N LYS A 252 -1.23 -3.77 20.70
CA LYS A 252 -1.88 -4.20 19.45
C LYS A 252 -0.93 -4.98 18.56
N ALA A 253 0.35 -4.63 18.53
CA ALA A 253 1.35 -5.41 17.78
C ALA A 253 1.42 -6.85 18.33
N ASP A 254 1.45 -7.04 19.65
CA ASP A 254 1.44 -8.36 20.28
C ASP A 254 0.15 -9.14 19.96
N LYS A 255 -1.01 -8.47 19.97
CA LYS A 255 -2.28 -9.09 19.55
C LYS A 255 -2.29 -9.51 18.09
N ILE A 256 -1.68 -8.73 17.20
CA ILE A 256 -1.57 -9.08 15.78
C ILE A 256 -0.63 -10.28 15.64
N LYS A 257 0.52 -10.28 16.33
CA LYS A 257 1.48 -11.39 16.35
C LYS A 257 0.82 -12.72 16.72
N HIS A 258 0.17 -12.79 17.87
CA HIS A 258 -0.51 -14.00 18.33
C HIS A 258 -1.63 -14.47 17.39
N ARG A 259 -2.33 -13.53 16.75
CA ARG A 259 -3.36 -13.86 15.77
C ARG A 259 -2.76 -14.46 14.50
N THR A 260 -1.63 -13.94 14.03
CA THR A 260 -0.91 -14.42 12.85
C THR A 260 -0.37 -15.83 13.11
N GLU A 261 0.33 -16.04 14.24
CA GLU A 261 0.83 -17.34 14.69
C GLU A 261 -0.27 -18.39 14.77
N ARG A 262 -1.41 -18.07 15.43
CA ARG A 262 -2.54 -19.00 15.56
C ARG A 262 -3.18 -19.39 14.22
N LYS A 263 -3.07 -18.56 13.20
CA LYS A 263 -3.72 -18.78 11.90
C LYS A 263 -2.77 -19.33 10.84
N SER A 264 -1.50 -19.57 11.19
CA SER A 264 -0.44 -19.96 10.24
C SER A 264 -0.43 -19.07 8.99
N LEU A 265 -0.64 -17.77 9.21
CA LEU A 265 -0.62 -16.74 8.16
C LEU A 265 0.78 -16.13 8.02
#